data_AF-A0A7V6N8Z8-F1
#
_entry.id   AF-A0A7V6N8Z8-F1
#
_cell.length_a   1.000
_cell.length_b   1.000
_cell.length_c   1.000
_cell.angle_alpha   90.00
_cell.angle_beta   90.00
_cell.angle_gamma   90.00
#
_symmetry.space_group_name_H-M   'P 1'
#
loop_
_entity.id
_entity.type
_entity.pdbx_description
1 polymer ?
#
loop_
_entity_poly.entity_id
_entity_poly.type
_entity_poly.pdbx_seq_one_letter_code
_entity_poly.pdbx_strand_id
1 'polypeptide(L)'
;MKPRFPHDDICLLRDERGITLVEVLVSAAVMVVLITSIYIGIMYAQRETLQNYRHRAATLIAAGELERQYHYSINHVIQIPPQFDLFQGKPIDLVPLDNRRMLEARLSVESRMVPIVEHNISYEVYELRSIVEWTDPESRKPMRVVLHEDFYKR
;
A
#
# COMPACT_ATOMS: atom_id res chain seq x y z
N MET A 1 -26.55 35.64 83.29
CA MET A 1 -26.79 34.65 82.21
C MET A 1 -26.32 35.26 80.90
N LYS A 2 -25.29 34.71 80.26
CA LYS A 2 -24.84 35.11 78.91
C LYS A 2 -25.51 34.17 77.90
N PRO A 3 -26.11 34.66 76.80
CA PRO A 3 -26.56 33.78 75.73
C PRO A 3 -25.33 33.23 75.00
N ARG A 4 -25.35 31.91 74.77
CA ARG A 4 -24.33 31.16 74.04
C ARG A 4 -24.79 31.14 72.58
N PHE A 5 -24.21 31.99 71.73
CA PHE A 5 -24.40 31.87 70.28
C PHE A 5 -23.62 30.63 69.82
N PRO A 6 -24.23 29.68 69.08
CA PRO A 6 -23.45 28.70 68.36
C PRO A 6 -22.67 29.46 67.29
N HIS A 7 -21.35 29.28 67.25
CA HIS A 7 -20.59 29.60 66.05
C HIS A 7 -21.07 28.64 64.99
N ASP A 8 -21.94 29.11 64.10
CA ASP A 8 -22.18 28.45 62.83
C ASP A 8 -20.85 28.48 62.09
N ASP A 9 -20.10 27.38 62.21
CA ASP A 9 -19.03 27.03 61.31
C ASP A 9 -19.68 26.82 59.94
N ILE A 10 -19.84 27.91 59.19
CA ILE A 10 -20.06 27.88 57.75
C ILE A 10 -18.73 27.47 57.11
N CYS A 11 -18.29 26.25 57.41
CA CYS A 11 -17.19 25.58 56.73
C CYS A 11 -17.77 24.81 55.56
N LEU A 12 -18.38 25.54 54.62
CA LEU A 12 -19.02 24.93 53.45
C LEU A 12 -18.87 25.83 52.25
N LEU A 13 -17.64 26.26 51.95
CA LEU A 13 -17.23 26.94 50.70
C LEU A 13 -15.69 27.04 50.54
N ARG A 14 -14.91 26.08 51.08
CA ARG A 14 -13.44 26.15 51.02
C ARG A 14 -12.80 25.40 49.84
N ASP A 15 -13.60 24.77 48.96
CA ASP A 15 -13.03 23.99 47.86
C ASP A 15 -13.81 24.04 46.54
N GLU A 16 -14.42 25.20 46.23
CA GLU A 16 -14.70 25.53 44.83
C GLU A 16 -13.45 26.16 44.21
N ARG A 17 -12.43 25.35 43.92
CA ARG A 17 -11.33 25.78 43.05
C ARG A 17 -11.92 25.97 41.65
N GLY A 18 -12.31 27.21 41.34
CA GLY A 18 -12.72 27.58 39.99
C GLY A 18 -11.65 27.24 38.96
N ILE A 19 -12.07 26.87 37.75
CA ILE A 19 -11.18 26.59 36.62
C ILE A 19 -10.19 27.74 36.46
N THR A 20 -8.91 27.42 36.54
CA THR A 20 -7.85 28.43 36.40
C THR A 20 -7.59 28.70 34.92
N LEU A 21 -7.26 29.94 34.55
CA LEU A 21 -6.94 30.30 33.16
C LEU A 21 -5.79 29.46 32.57
N VAL A 22 -4.84 29.06 33.42
CA VAL A 22 -3.73 28.18 33.05
C VAL A 22 -4.22 26.77 32.68
N GLU A 23 -5.18 26.22 33.43
CA GLU A 23 -5.77 24.90 33.16
C GLU A 23 -6.54 24.89 31.83
N VAL A 24 -7.25 25.99 31.51
CA VAL A 24 -7.88 26.17 30.20
C VAL A 24 -6.85 26.23 29.07
N LEU A 25 -5.74 26.93 29.29
CA LEU A 25 -4.69 27.07 28.28
C LEU A 25 -3.97 25.74 28.01
N VAL A 26 -3.65 24.98 29.07
CA VAL A 26 -3.03 23.65 28.95
C VAL A 26 -3.99 22.66 28.28
N SER A 27 -5.26 22.63 28.69
CA SER A 27 -6.26 21.75 28.06
C SER A 27 -6.48 22.10 26.58
N ALA A 28 -6.51 23.39 26.22
CA ALA A 28 -6.56 23.82 24.82
C ALA A 28 -5.33 23.37 24.03
N ALA A 29 -4.12 23.51 24.59
CA ALA A 29 -2.89 23.05 23.93
C ALA A 29 -2.89 21.53 23.69
N VAL A 30 -3.29 20.74 24.69
CA VAL A 30 -3.43 19.28 24.57
C VAL A 30 -4.47 18.92 23.51
N MET A 31 -5.60 19.63 23.48
CA MET A 31 -6.64 19.43 22.47
C MET A 31 -6.13 19.69 21.05
N VAL A 32 -5.34 20.74 20.84
CA VAL A 32 -4.72 21.04 19.54
C VAL A 32 -3.77 19.92 19.10
N VAL A 33 -2.94 19.41 20.00
CA VAL A 33 -2.02 18.29 19.71
C VAL A 33 -2.80 17.01 19.37
N LEU A 34 -3.88 16.72 20.08
CA LEU A 34 -4.75 15.59 19.78
C LEU A 34 -5.41 15.70 18.40
N ILE A 35 -6.00 16.84 18.08
CA ILE A 35 -6.66 17.06 16.78
C ILE A 35 -5.64 16.94 15.64
N THR A 36 -4.46 17.55 15.78
CA THR A 36 -3.41 17.50 14.76
C THR A 36 -2.86 16.09 14.55
N SER A 37 -2.61 15.33 15.63
CA SER A 37 -2.15 13.95 15.54
C SER A 37 -3.17 13.04 14.85
N ILE A 38 -4.45 13.16 15.18
CA ILE A 38 -5.54 12.40 14.51
C ILE A 38 -5.59 12.75 13.03
N TYR A 39 -5.52 14.04 12.69
CA TYR A 39 -5.53 14.50 11.30
C TYR A 39 -4.37 13.91 10.49
N ILE A 40 -3.14 13.96 11.04
CA ILE A 40 -1.97 13.37 10.39
C ILE A 40 -2.15 11.86 10.21
N GLY A 41 -2.69 11.16 11.21
CA GLY A 41 -2.98 9.73 11.14
C GLY A 41 -3.95 9.37 10.02
N ILE A 42 -5.06 10.11 9.89
CA ILE A 42 -6.04 9.89 8.81
C ILE A 42 -5.40 10.10 7.44
N MET A 43 -4.68 11.20 7.26
CA MET A 43 -4.02 11.52 6.00
C MET A 43 -2.98 10.47 5.62
N TYR A 44 -2.21 9.97 6.58
CA TYR A 44 -1.23 8.91 6.35
C TYR A 44 -1.90 7.60 5.93
N ALA A 45 -2.93 7.18 6.67
CA ALA A 45 -3.66 5.94 6.39
C ALA A 45 -4.31 5.95 5.00
N GLN A 46 -4.86 7.09 4.58
CA GLN A 46 -5.46 7.24 3.26
C GLN A 46 -4.42 7.06 2.14
N ARG A 47 -3.24 7.66 2.28
CA ARG A 47 -2.15 7.55 1.30
C ARG A 47 -1.65 6.11 1.17
N GLU A 48 -1.39 5.45 2.31
CA GLU A 48 -0.96 4.05 2.28
C GLU A 48 -2.00 3.12 1.67
N THR A 49 -3.28 3.34 1.98
CA THR A 49 -4.37 2.52 1.42
C THR A 49 -4.42 2.63 -0.10
N LEU A 50 -4.31 3.85 -0.64
CA LEU A 50 -4.28 4.08 -2.09
C LEU A 50 -3.05 3.46 -2.75
N GLN A 51 -1.88 3.61 -2.13
CA GLN A 51 -0.65 3.02 -2.63
C GLN A 51 -0.74 1.48 -2.67
N ASN A 52 -1.22 0.87 -1.59
CA ASN A 52 -1.42 -0.58 -1.50
C ASN A 52 -2.42 -1.09 -2.54
N TYR A 53 -3.49 -0.33 -2.79
CA TYR A 53 -4.45 -0.66 -3.84
C TYR A 53 -3.81 -0.66 -5.23
N ARG A 54 -3.01 0.37 -5.56
CA ARG A 54 -2.26 0.44 -6.84
C ARG A 54 -1.29 -0.73 -6.99
N HIS A 55 -0.55 -1.08 -5.93
CA HIS A 55 0.34 -2.25 -5.94
C HIS A 55 -0.43 -3.55 -6.18
N ARG A 56 -1.56 -3.77 -5.51
CA ARG A 56 -2.39 -4.97 -5.71
C ARG A 56 -2.92 -5.06 -7.14
N ALA A 57 -3.38 -3.94 -7.71
CA ALA A 57 -3.83 -3.89 -9.10
C ALA A 57 -2.69 -4.23 -10.06
N ALA A 58 -1.50 -3.65 -9.87
CA ALA A 58 -0.32 -3.97 -10.66
C ALA A 58 0.08 -5.45 -10.57
N THR A 59 0.09 -6.01 -9.36
CA THR A 59 0.36 -7.44 -9.15
C THR A 59 -0.66 -8.31 -9.86
N LEU A 60 -1.95 -7.97 -9.82
CA LEU A 60 -3.00 -8.75 -10.45
C LEU A 60 -2.90 -8.73 -11.98
N ILE A 61 -2.58 -7.58 -12.58
CA ILE A 61 -2.32 -7.50 -14.02
C ILE A 61 -1.08 -8.29 -14.40
N ALA A 62 0.00 -8.14 -13.63
CA ALA A 62 1.24 -8.86 -13.88
C ALA A 62 1.02 -10.39 -13.83
N ALA A 63 0.27 -10.88 -12.83
CA ALA A 63 -0.05 -12.28 -12.64
C ALA A 63 -0.97 -12.81 -13.75
N GLY A 64 -2.01 -12.06 -14.12
CA GLY A 64 -2.90 -12.43 -15.21
C GLY A 64 -2.17 -12.54 -16.56
N GLU A 65 -1.15 -11.71 -16.79
CA GLU A 65 -0.32 -11.83 -17.99
C GLU A 65 0.57 -13.09 -17.93
N LEU A 66 1.17 -13.42 -16.79
CA LEU A 66 1.93 -14.67 -16.64
C LEU A 66 1.05 -15.91 -16.87
N GLU A 67 -0.16 -15.92 -16.30
CA GLU A 67 -1.13 -17.00 -16.48
C GLU A 67 -1.59 -17.11 -17.94
N ARG A 68 -1.79 -15.97 -18.63
CA ARG A 68 -2.07 -15.95 -20.08
C ARG A 68 -0.94 -16.60 -20.86
N GLN A 69 0.31 -16.28 -20.55
CA GLN A 69 1.50 -16.82 -21.21
C GLN A 69 1.66 -18.32 -20.92
N TYR A 70 1.38 -18.74 -19.68
CA TYR A 70 1.34 -20.15 -19.30
C TYR A 70 0.33 -20.92 -20.13
N HIS A 71 -0.92 -20.48 -20.18
CA HIS A 71 -1.96 -21.11 -20.99
C HIS A 71 -1.66 -21.07 -22.49
N TYR A 72 -1.13 -19.96 -22.99
CA TYR A 72 -0.73 -19.86 -24.39
C TYR A 72 0.35 -20.90 -24.73
N SER A 73 1.40 -20.98 -23.91
CA SER A 73 2.53 -21.90 -24.11
C SER A 73 2.14 -23.38 -24.05
N ILE A 74 1.18 -23.76 -23.20
CA ILE A 74 0.74 -25.16 -23.04
C ILE A 74 -0.25 -25.56 -24.13
N ASN A 75 -1.15 -24.65 -24.52
CA ASN A 75 -2.23 -24.97 -25.47
C ASN A 75 -1.78 -24.90 -26.94
N HIS A 76 -0.77 -24.08 -27.27
CA HIS A 76 -0.31 -23.88 -28.66
C HIS A 76 0.74 -24.90 -29.14
N VAL A 77 0.51 -26.18 -28.87
CA VAL A 77 1.32 -27.32 -29.34
C VAL A 77 2.57 -27.52 -28.49
N ILE A 78 2.95 -28.80 -28.35
CA ILE A 78 4.16 -29.34 -27.73
C ILE A 78 5.41 -28.77 -28.45
N GLN A 79 5.65 -27.47 -28.31
CA GLN A 79 6.78 -26.78 -28.89
C GLN A 79 7.88 -26.72 -27.84
N ILE A 80 8.95 -27.44 -28.11
CA ILE A 80 10.23 -27.28 -27.44
C ILE A 80 11.06 -26.40 -28.38
N PRO A 81 11.38 -25.15 -28.02
CA PRO A 81 11.15 -24.47 -26.73
C PRO A 81 9.75 -23.83 -26.60
N PRO A 82 9.27 -23.57 -25.36
CA PRO A 82 8.03 -22.85 -25.13
C PRO A 82 8.08 -21.47 -25.80
N GLN A 83 7.04 -21.14 -26.56
CA GLN A 83 6.93 -19.84 -27.22
C GLN A 83 6.18 -18.87 -26.31
N PHE A 84 6.86 -17.81 -25.88
CA PHE A 84 6.28 -16.71 -25.12
C PHE A 84 6.07 -15.49 -26.03
N ASP A 85 4.97 -14.78 -25.81
CA ASP A 85 4.65 -13.52 -26.48
C ASP A 85 5.30 -12.37 -25.69
N LEU A 86 6.58 -12.11 -25.99
CA LEU A 86 7.39 -11.11 -25.29
C LEU A 86 7.13 -9.71 -25.86
N PHE A 87 6.99 -8.73 -24.98
CA PHE A 87 6.80 -7.33 -25.37
C PHE A 87 7.32 -6.37 -24.31
N GLN A 88 7.59 -5.14 -24.69
CA GLN A 88 8.07 -4.11 -23.77
C GLN A 88 7.22 -2.84 -23.88
N GLY A 89 6.89 -2.27 -22.72
CA GLY A 89 6.29 -0.94 -22.62
C GLY A 89 4.87 -0.84 -23.17
N LYS A 90 4.10 -1.93 -23.18
CA LYS A 90 2.70 -1.91 -23.62
C LYS A 90 1.89 -1.01 -22.66
N PRO A 91 1.23 0.04 -23.17
CA PRO A 91 0.41 0.91 -22.32
C PRO A 91 -0.82 0.16 -21.83
N ILE A 92 -1.09 0.29 -20.53
CA ILE A 92 -2.24 -0.32 -19.86
C ILE A 92 -2.85 0.69 -18.86
N ASP A 93 -4.15 0.56 -18.63
CA ASP A 93 -4.85 1.30 -17.60
C ASP A 93 -4.80 0.50 -16.29
N LEU A 94 -4.22 1.09 -15.23
CA LEU A 94 -4.02 0.42 -13.95
C LEU A 94 -5.26 0.56 -13.05
N VAL A 95 -5.61 1.79 -12.72
CA VAL A 95 -6.65 2.15 -11.74
C VAL A 95 -7.23 3.53 -12.09
N PRO A 96 -8.53 3.79 -11.89
CA PRO A 96 -9.09 5.14 -12.01
C PRO A 96 -8.45 6.11 -10.99
N LEU A 97 -7.91 7.23 -11.49
CA LEU A 97 -7.51 8.38 -10.67
C LEU A 97 -8.73 9.20 -10.25
N ASP A 98 -9.66 9.35 -11.20
CA ASP A 98 -10.85 10.17 -11.10
C ASP A 98 -11.90 9.66 -12.09
N ASN A 99 -13.14 10.18 -12.05
CA ASN A 99 -14.23 9.74 -12.93
C ASN A 99 -13.94 9.85 -14.45
N ARG A 100 -12.85 10.51 -14.86
CA ARG A 100 -12.48 10.72 -16.27
C ARG A 100 -11.02 10.40 -16.59
N ARG A 101 -10.22 9.97 -15.62
CA ARG A 101 -8.77 9.77 -15.79
C ARG A 101 -8.37 8.41 -15.21
N MET A 102 -7.69 7.62 -16.02
CA MET A 102 -7.05 6.38 -15.58
C MET A 102 -5.57 6.64 -15.29
N LEU A 103 -5.02 5.88 -14.35
CA LEU A 103 -3.59 5.79 -14.15
C LEU A 103 -2.99 4.93 -15.25
N GLU A 104 -2.23 5.54 -16.14
CA GLU A 104 -1.49 4.81 -17.16
C GLU A 104 -0.27 4.10 -16.54
N ALA A 105 -0.10 2.84 -16.91
CA ALA A 105 1.06 2.03 -16.57
C ALA A 105 1.62 1.37 -17.84
N ARG A 106 2.82 0.82 -17.72
CA ARG A 106 3.52 0.10 -18.78
C ARG A 106 3.73 -1.33 -18.33
N LEU A 107 3.27 -2.25 -19.16
CA LEU A 107 3.48 -3.69 -18.98
C LEU A 107 4.58 -4.17 -19.93
N SER A 108 5.51 -4.96 -19.42
CA SER A 108 6.54 -5.63 -20.19
C SER A 108 6.60 -7.08 -19.77
N VAL A 109 6.82 -7.98 -20.73
CA VAL A 109 7.02 -9.41 -20.51
C VAL A 109 8.37 -9.79 -21.11
N GLU A 110 9.23 -10.34 -20.27
CA GLU A 110 10.59 -10.74 -20.62
C GLU A 110 10.81 -12.20 -20.25
N SER A 111 11.58 -12.94 -21.04
CA SER A 111 11.97 -14.31 -20.69
C SER A 111 13.49 -14.41 -20.66
N ARG A 112 14.00 -15.16 -19.68
CA ARG A 112 15.41 -15.47 -19.54
C ARG A 112 15.58 -16.96 -19.29
N MET A 113 16.52 -17.59 -19.99
CA MET A 113 16.95 -18.94 -19.66
C MET A 113 17.95 -18.89 -18.51
N VAL A 114 17.69 -19.64 -17.45
CA VAL A 114 18.53 -19.71 -16.26
C VAL A 114 18.85 -21.18 -15.97
N PRO A 115 20.14 -21.56 -15.83
CA PRO A 115 20.51 -22.89 -15.41
C PRO A 115 20.25 -23.03 -13.90
N ILE A 116 19.43 -24.00 -13.52
CA ILE A 116 19.24 -24.39 -12.12
C ILE A 116 20.05 -25.66 -11.88
N VAL A 117 20.84 -25.68 -10.81
CA VAL A 117 21.64 -26.85 -10.41
C VAL A 117 21.02 -27.45 -9.17
N GLU A 118 20.50 -28.66 -9.30
CA GLU A 118 19.92 -29.41 -8.19
C GLU A 118 20.49 -30.84 -8.20
N HIS A 119 20.95 -31.33 -7.04
CA HIS A 119 21.55 -32.67 -6.91
C HIS A 119 22.70 -32.96 -7.91
N ASN A 120 23.53 -31.95 -8.21
CA ASN A 120 24.65 -32.05 -9.16
C ASN A 120 24.23 -32.29 -10.62
N ILE A 121 22.96 -32.05 -10.94
CA ILE A 121 22.40 -32.08 -12.30
C ILE A 121 21.95 -30.67 -12.66
N SER A 122 22.31 -30.20 -13.85
CA SER A 122 21.90 -28.89 -14.37
C SER A 122 20.68 -29.05 -15.27
N TYR A 123 19.63 -28.28 -14.99
CA TYR A 123 18.44 -28.17 -15.83
C TYR A 123 18.31 -26.73 -16.33
N GLU A 124 17.92 -26.57 -17.59
CA GLU A 124 17.58 -25.27 -18.17
C GLU A 124 16.12 -24.94 -17.86
N VAL A 125 15.90 -23.80 -17.20
CA VAL A 125 14.57 -23.29 -16.84
C VAL A 125 14.36 -21.94 -17.53
N TYR A 126 13.14 -21.71 -18.01
CA TYR A 126 12.75 -20.41 -18.55
C TYR A 126 12.12 -19.59 -17.43
N GLU A 127 12.80 -18.53 -16.98
CA GLU A 127 12.26 -17.54 -16.07
C GLU A 127 11.48 -16.50 -16.88
N LEU A 128 10.16 -16.45 -16.71
CA LEU A 128 9.30 -15.44 -17.30
C LEU A 128 9.07 -14.32 -16.30
N ARG A 129 9.28 -13.07 -16.71
CA ARG A 129 9.12 -11.88 -15.89
C ARG A 129 8.05 -10.98 -16.46
N SER A 130 7.05 -10.67 -15.64
CA SER A 130 6.03 -9.67 -15.93
C SER A 130 6.28 -8.43 -15.10
N ILE A 131 6.50 -7.31 -15.77
CA ILE A 131 6.97 -6.05 -15.20
C ILE A 131 5.88 -5.00 -15.45
N VAL A 132 5.33 -4.46 -14.37
CA VAL A 132 4.37 -3.33 -14.41
C VAL A 132 5.03 -2.11 -13.81
N GLU A 133 5.12 -1.04 -14.59
CA GLU A 133 5.73 0.24 -14.20
C GLU A 133 4.72 1.37 -14.31
N TRP A 134 4.67 2.24 -13.30
CA TRP A 134 3.85 3.46 -13.34
C TRP A 134 4.52 4.58 -12.57
N THR A 135 4.04 5.81 -12.77
CA THR A 135 4.46 6.95 -11.95
C THR A 135 3.38 7.24 -10.93
N ASP A 136 3.72 7.20 -9.64
CA ASP A 136 2.77 7.48 -8.58
C ASP A 136 2.33 8.96 -8.62
N PRO A 137 1.02 9.27 -8.73
CA PRO A 137 0.57 10.66 -8.89
C PRO A 137 0.85 11.56 -7.67
N GLU A 138 0.94 10.98 -6.48
CA GLU A 138 1.16 11.73 -5.24
C GLU A 138 2.64 12.00 -4.99
N SER A 139 3.47 10.95 -5.04
CA SER A 139 4.91 11.09 -4.78
C SER A 139 5.74 11.46 -6.02
N ARG A 140 5.16 11.34 -7.22
CA ARG A 140 5.85 11.45 -8.53
C ARG A 140 7.03 10.51 -8.70
N LYS A 141 7.09 9.45 -7.87
CA LYS A 141 8.15 8.45 -7.93
C LYS A 141 7.77 7.35 -8.92
N PRO A 142 8.75 6.82 -9.68
CA PRO A 142 8.52 5.62 -10.46
C PRO A 142 8.31 4.44 -9.51
N MET A 143 7.25 3.70 -9.75
CA MET A 143 6.89 2.48 -9.05
C MET A 143 6.99 1.32 -10.02
N ARG A 144 7.41 0.17 -9.50
CA ARG A 144 7.60 -1.04 -10.30
C ARG A 144 7.19 -2.26 -9.49
N VAL A 145 6.40 -3.12 -10.12
CA VAL A 145 6.10 -4.48 -9.64
C VAL A 145 6.68 -5.45 -10.66
N VAL A 146 7.43 -6.44 -10.17
CA VAL A 146 7.99 -7.51 -10.98
C VAL A 146 7.51 -8.82 -10.39
N LEU A 147 6.81 -9.60 -11.20
CA LEU A 147 6.52 -11.00 -10.91
C LEU A 147 7.38 -11.87 -11.81
N HIS A 148 7.87 -12.96 -11.24
CA HIS A 148 8.62 -13.97 -11.95
C HIS A 148 7.95 -15.33 -11.77
N GLU A 149 7.98 -16.14 -12.82
CA GLU A 149 7.51 -17.51 -12.80
C GLU A 149 8.48 -18.40 -13.58
N ASP A 150 8.79 -19.57 -13.00
CA ASP A 150 9.75 -20.52 -13.52
C ASP A 150 9.04 -21.60 -14.34
N PHE A 151 9.45 -21.75 -15.60
CA PHE A 151 8.91 -22.73 -16.54
C PHE A 151 9.91 -23.85 -16.77
N TYR A 152 9.54 -25.04 -16.28
CA TYR A 152 10.32 -26.26 -16.47
C TYR A 152 9.96 -26.93 -17.79
N LYS A 153 10.98 -27.35 -18.53
CA LYS A 153 10.81 -28.20 -19.70
C LYS A 153 10.22 -29.55 -19.25
N ARG A 154 9.01 -29.88 -19.72
CA ARG A 154 8.40 -31.20 -19.51
C ARG A 154 9.07 -32.28 -20.33
#